data_AF-A0A4Y2NQW2-F1
#
_entry.id   AF-A0A4Y2NQW2-F1
#
_cell.length_a   1.000
_cell.length_b   1.000
_cell.length_c   1.000
_cell.angle_alpha   90.00
_cell.angle_beta   90.00
_cell.angle_gamma   90.00
#
_symmetry.space_group_name_H-M   'P 1'
#
loop_
_entity.id
_entity.type
_entity.pdbx_description
1 polymer ?
#
loop_
_entity_poly.entity_id
_entity_poly.type
_entity_poly.pdbx_seq_one_letter_code
_entity_poly.pdbx_strand_id
1 'polypeptide(L)' 'CEDSCSPSMQSRQVHCVNQAEVVFPDDACDVAKMPEVTKPCPKSENCKAMWHVSEWSKVSSPASTFS' A
#
# COMPACT_ATOMS: atom_id res chain seq x y z
N CYS A 1 -0.18 1.52 8.14
CA CYS A 1 -0.13 0.90 6.81
C CYS A 1 0.26 -0.53 7.04
N GLU A 2 -0.62 -1.48 6.72
CA GLU A 2 -0.27 -2.90 6.69
C GLU A 2 0.22 -3.27 5.30
N ASP A 3 1.16 -4.22 5.24
CA ASP A 3 1.72 -4.80 4.02
C ASP A 3 0.66 -5.57 3.24
N SER A 4 -0.24 -4.81 2.62
CA SER A 4 -1.34 -5.28 1.80
C SER A 4 -1.15 -4.73 0.39
N CYS A 5 -1.50 -5.55 -0.60
CA CYS A 5 -1.48 -5.12 -2.00
C CYS A 5 -2.66 -4.23 -2.38
N SER A 6 -3.64 -4.14 -1.49
CA SER A 6 -4.76 -3.24 -1.63
C SER A 6 -4.34 -1.81 -1.31
N PRO A 7 -4.81 -0.81 -2.08
CA PRO A 7 -4.63 0.59 -1.72
C PRO A 7 -5.19 0.82 -0.31
N SER A 8 -4.37 1.43 0.55
CA SER A 8 -4.76 1.82 1.91
C SER A 8 -4.37 3.27 2.18
N MET A 9 -5.04 3.88 3.16
CA MET A 9 -4.79 5.25 3.61
C MET A 9 -4.26 5.21 5.03
N GLN A 10 -3.42 6.19 5.39
CA GLN A 10 -3.04 6.46 6.78
C GLN A 10 -3.45 7.87 7.17
N SER A 11 -3.92 8.03 8.40
CA SER A 11 -4.25 9.31 9.01
C SER A 11 -3.32 9.62 10.18
N ARG A 12 -3.17 10.90 10.49
CA ARG A 12 -2.47 11.40 11.68
C ARG A 12 -3.30 12.47 12.36
N GLN A 13 -3.06 12.69 13.64
CA GLN A 13 -3.64 13.81 14.36
C GLN A 13 -2.79 15.07 14.14
N VAL A 14 -3.46 16.20 13.93
CA VAL A 14 -2.85 17.52 13.75
C VAL A 14 -3.45 18.42 14.82
N HIS A 15 -2.63 19.25 15.44
CA HIS A 15 -3.04 20.19 16.48
C HIS A 15 -2.48 21.57 16.18
N CYS A 16 -3.31 22.60 16.35
CA CYS A 16 -2.85 23.98 16.38
C CYS A 16 -2.14 24.25 17.70
N VAL A 17 -0.83 24.54 17.67
CA VAL A 17 -0.02 24.80 18.88
C VAL A 17 0.83 26.05 18.73
N ASN A 18 1.12 26.72 19.84
CA ASN A 18 2.08 27.83 19.88
C ASN A 18 3.50 27.36 20.26
N GLN A 19 4.45 28.30 20.32
CA GLN A 19 5.85 28.03 20.70
C GLN A 19 6.02 27.52 22.14
N ALA A 20 5.01 27.71 22.99
CA ALA A 20 4.97 27.21 24.36
C ALA A 20 4.20 25.87 24.45
N GLU A 21 3.95 25.19 23.32
CA GLU A 21 3.26 23.91 23.22
C GLU A 21 1.80 23.92 23.74
N VAL A 22 1.19 25.10 23.84
CA VAL A 22 -0.22 25.25 24.21
C VAL A 22 -1.09 24.95 23.00
N VAL A 23 -2.07 24.05 23.17
CA VAL A 23 -3.03 23.65 22.14
C VAL A 23 -4.17 24.66 22.04
N PHE A 24 -4.48 25.07 20.82
CA PHE A 24 -5.59 25.95 20.47
C PHE A 24 -6.62 25.21 19.61
N PRO A 25 -7.84 25.76 19.50
CA PRO A 25 -8.78 25.37 18.46
C PRO A 25 -8.15 25.43 17.05
N ASP A 26 -8.55 24.53 16.15
CA ASP A 26 -7.94 24.43 14.82
C ASP A 26 -8.17 25.68 13.95
N ASP A 27 -9.26 26.42 14.18
CA ASP A 27 -9.61 27.68 13.51
C ASP A 27 -8.76 28.88 13.98
N ALA A 28 -8.01 28.74 15.07
CA ALA A 28 -7.02 29.74 15.47
C ALA A 28 -5.76 29.69 14.59
N CYS A 29 -5.53 28.57 13.89
CA CYS A 29 -4.45 28.41 12.93
C CYS A 29 -4.93 28.74 11.50
N ASP A 30 -4.01 29.24 10.68
CA ASP A 30 -4.26 29.47 9.25
C ASP A 30 -4.52 28.14 8.54
N VAL A 31 -5.77 27.93 8.12
CA VAL A 31 -6.23 26.71 7.43
C VAL A 31 -5.43 26.43 6.16
N ALA A 32 -4.93 27.47 5.48
CA ALA A 32 -4.10 27.30 4.27
C ALA A 32 -2.72 26.68 4.58
N LYS A 33 -2.29 26.69 5.85
CA LYS A 33 -1.04 26.08 6.32
C LYS A 33 -1.27 24.76 7.05
N MET A 34 -2.52 24.29 7.15
CA MET A 34 -2.83 23.04 7.81
C MET A 34 -2.14 21.87 7.09
N PRO A 35 -1.32 21.06 7.80
CA PRO A 35 -0.70 19.90 7.20
C PRO A 35 -1.73 18.84 6.76
N GLU A 36 -1.40 18.04 5.75
CA GLU A 36 -2.24 16.92 5.35
C GLU A 36 -2.47 15.95 6.52
N VAL A 37 -3.75 15.69 6.80
CA VAL A 37 -4.20 14.79 7.87
C VAL A 37 -4.16 13.34 7.41
N THR A 38 -4.42 13.09 6.13
CA THR A 38 -4.52 11.76 5.54
C THR A 38 -3.68 11.68 4.28
N LYS A 39 -2.97 10.56 4.10
CA LYS A 39 -2.18 10.29 2.89
C LYS A 39 -2.28 8.82 2.47
N PRO A 40 -2.10 8.48 1.18
CA PRO A 40 -2.00 7.10 0.75
C PRO A 40 -0.80 6.40 1.39
N CYS A 41 -0.99 5.14 1.75
CA CYS A 41 0.10 4.27 2.13
C CYS A 41 1.01 4.00 0.91
N PRO A 42 2.34 3.90 1.11
CA PRO A 42 3.24 3.48 0.06
C PRO A 42 2.89 2.05 -0.39
N LYS A 43 2.89 1.81 -1.70
CA LYS A 43 2.64 0.46 -2.24
C LYS A 43 3.79 -0.46 -1.85
N SER A 44 3.47 -1.61 -1.26
CA SER A 44 4.47 -2.64 -0.94
C SER A 44 5.12 -3.15 -2.23
N GLU A 45 6.44 -3.26 -2.25
CA GLU A 45 7.18 -3.77 -3.42
C GLU A 45 6.86 -5.24 -3.72
N ASN A 46 6.40 -5.99 -2.73
CA ASN A 46 5.96 -7.38 -2.86
C ASN A 46 4.72 -7.56 -3.75
N CYS A 47 4.03 -6.47 -4.09
CA CYS A 47 2.84 -6.50 -4.93
C CYS A 47 3.15 -6.29 -6.41
N LYS A 48 4.43 -6.25 -6.79
CA LYS A 48 4.85 -6.26 -8.20
C LYS A 48 4.55 -7.64 -8.80
N ALA A 49 4.00 -7.66 -10.00
CA ALA A 49 3.78 -8.90 -10.74
C ALA A 49 5.13 -9.59 -11.02
N MET A 50 5.19 -10.90 -10.78
CA MET A 50 6.39 -11.70 -11.02
C MET A 50 6.06 -12.91 -11.89
N TRP A 51 7.02 -13.31 -12.73
CA TRP A 51 6.91 -14.56 -13.47
C TRP A 51 7.04 -15.74 -12.50
N HIS A 52 6.08 -16.65 -12.58
CA HIS A 52 6.13 -17.92 -11.88
C HIS A 52 6.38 -19.05 -12.89
N VAL A 53 7.33 -19.93 -12.59
CA VAL A 53 7.68 -21.08 -13.44
C VAL A 53 7.23 -22.34 -12.73
N SER A 54 6.44 -23.17 -13.40
CA SER A 54 6.00 -24.48 -12.91
C SER A 54 6.77 -25.62 -13.59
N GLU A 55 6.63 -26.85 -13.07
CA GLU A 55 7.20 -28.03 -13.71
C GLU A 55 6.57 -28.30 -15.09
N TRP A 56 7.37 -28.87 -15.99
CA TRP A 56 6.92 -29.31 -17.30
C TRP A 56 5.96 -30.49 -17.16
N SER A 57 4.81 -30.42 -17.82
CA SER A 57 3.87 -31.54 -17.87
C SER A 57 4.45 -32.69 -18.71
N LYS A 58 4.29 -33.94 -18.25
CA LYS A 58 4.66 -35.12 -19.05
C LYS A 58 3.74 -35.21 -20.26
N VAL A 59 4.32 -35.29 -21.45
CA VAL A 59 3.59 -35.57 -22.67
C VAL A 59 3.14 -37.03 -22.62
N SER A 60 1.83 -37.27 -22.53
CA SER A 60 1.25 -38.61 -22.70
C SER A 60 1.04 -38.88 -24.19
N SER A 61 2.07 -39.31 -24.89
CA SER A 61 1.88 -39.94 -26.20
C SER A 61 1.78 -41.44 -25.98
N PRO A 62 0.64 -42.11 -26.26
CA PRO A 62 0.65 -43.55 -26.36
C PRO A 62 1.58 -43.91 -27.52
N ALA A 63 2.56 -44.77 -27.25
CA ALA A 63 3.30 -45.43 -28.31
C ALA A 63 2.30 -46.33 -29.05
N SER A 64 1.70 -45.80 -30.12
CA SER A 64 0.96 -46.57 -31.11
C SER A 64 1.97 -47.41 -31.89
N THR A 65 2.44 -48.51 -31.29
CA THR A 65 3.09 -49.58 -32.05
C THR A 65 1.99 -50.27 -32.82
N PHE A 66 1.88 -49.95 -34.11
CA PHE A 66 1.08 -50.71 -35.06
C PHE A 66 1.60 -52.16 -35.15
N SER A 67 0.66 -53.09 -35.37
CA SER A 67 0.77 -54.55 -35.39
C SER A 67 1.99 -55.14 -36.10
#